data_AF-A0AA36IB82-F1
#
_entry.id   AF-A0AA36IB82-F1
#
_cell.length_a   1.000
_cell.length_b   1.000
_cell.length_c   1.000
_cell.angle_alpha   90.00
_cell.angle_beta   90.00
_cell.angle_gamma   90.00
#
_symmetry.space_group_name_H-M   'P 1'
#
loop_
_entity.id
_entity.type
_entity.pdbx_description
1 polymer ?
#
loop_
_entity_poly.entity_id
_entity_poly.type
_entity_poly.pdbx_seq_one_letter_code
_entity_poly.pdbx_strand_id
1 'polypeptide(L)'
;MAELQALLARLRLEKFGAALGELGVESPADLSYLQDSDLEKLGLPLVPRRKLLEAAGGQWRDKAPEFAPTPAPALMPPQAAPAPAPAPAPAPAAMPALPPKAEAPELLEEEGEELSAEAKEELEQLIRDIRSIREDFATVNCLDLASRGKLANLAPKVALRAMGLLGTGNSFYMEGIRKPGAALAARSRAVSQKAQGQAPYQDWVKLLESFMAANKLSESTQEALEALSRNQALRVMGFTSQLRFLAGPVYRGEAELEVRTRIWAVLSDAPMDPVLPRVKGEEKSDRSRSPRRTPEQVPHWQRHVETFIELNALDERTAALLRESPAHQALQVTGLVGTENSFLIRGVRQTSAAVVNRLRKAQEMSCGREPFSQLAKLMEDFVNVNRLESHVADRFRGLPRQQALEVMGFGKDAADFIIKGDPTGEVLRRLDEK
;
A
#
# COMPACT_ATOMS: atom_id res chain seq x y z
N MET A 1 -30.90 25.26 12.88
CA MET A 1 -30.61 26.58 12.26
C MET A 1 -29.59 27.44 13.00
N ALA A 2 -29.72 27.73 14.31
CA ALA A 2 -28.77 28.61 15.02
C ALA A 2 -27.31 28.08 15.01
N GLU A 3 -27.13 26.78 15.19
CA GLU A 3 -25.81 26.13 15.14
C GLU A 3 -25.19 26.16 13.74
N LEU A 4 -26.01 25.97 12.69
CA LEU A 4 -25.56 26.09 11.30
C LEU A 4 -25.08 27.51 11.01
N GLN A 5 -25.83 28.53 11.45
CA GLN A 5 -25.42 29.94 11.29
C GLN A 5 -24.12 30.26 12.04
N ALA A 6 -23.95 29.74 13.27
CA ALA A 6 -22.70 29.90 14.02
C ALA A 6 -21.50 29.25 13.30
N LEU A 7 -21.69 28.06 12.71
CA LEU A 7 -20.67 27.39 11.91
C LEU A 7 -20.32 28.19 10.65
N LEU A 8 -21.33 28.66 9.90
CA LEU A 8 -21.13 29.47 8.70
C LEU A 8 -20.42 30.78 9.02
N ALA A 9 -20.73 31.42 10.15
CA ALA A 9 -20.04 32.63 10.61
C ALA A 9 -18.55 32.36 10.92
N ARG A 10 -18.25 31.26 11.60
CA ARG A 10 -16.86 30.85 11.87
C ARG A 10 -16.06 30.63 10.57
N LEU A 11 -16.72 30.17 9.51
CA LEU A 11 -16.11 29.94 8.19
C LEU A 11 -16.15 31.18 7.27
N ARG A 12 -16.82 32.27 7.67
CA ARG A 12 -17.11 33.47 6.86
C ARG A 12 -17.94 33.16 5.60
N LEU A 13 -18.95 32.31 5.76
CA LEU A 13 -19.86 31.82 4.71
C LEU A 13 -21.33 32.17 4.99
N GLU A 14 -21.61 33.17 5.83
CA GLU A 14 -22.95 33.56 6.26
C GLU A 14 -23.89 33.87 5.08
N LYS A 15 -23.33 34.48 4.02
CA LYS A 15 -24.06 34.84 2.80
C LYS A 15 -24.67 33.64 2.05
N PHE A 16 -24.20 32.43 2.31
CA PHE A 16 -24.71 31.20 1.69
C PHE A 16 -25.74 30.47 2.57
N GLY A 17 -26.05 30.98 3.76
CA GLY A 17 -26.96 30.31 4.70
C GLY A 17 -28.38 30.13 4.16
N ALA A 18 -28.91 31.12 3.43
CA ALA A 18 -30.24 31.02 2.81
C ALA A 18 -30.28 29.93 1.73
N ALA A 19 -29.27 29.91 0.85
CA ALA A 19 -29.15 28.93 -0.24
C ALA A 19 -28.98 27.49 0.27
N LEU A 20 -28.25 27.29 1.37
CA LEU A 20 -28.16 26.00 2.04
C LEU A 20 -29.50 25.59 2.69
N GLY A 21 -30.24 26.55 3.23
CA GLY A 21 -31.59 26.32 3.74
C GLY A 21 -32.58 25.88 2.65
N GLU A 22 -32.48 26.44 1.44
CA GLU A 22 -33.29 26.02 0.28
C GLU A 22 -32.99 24.58 -0.17
N LEU A 23 -31.79 24.07 0.10
CA LEU A 23 -31.44 22.66 -0.10
C LEU A 23 -31.89 21.73 1.05
N GLY A 24 -32.54 22.26 2.09
CA GLY A 24 -32.99 21.49 3.25
C GLY A 24 -31.91 21.24 4.30
N VAL A 25 -30.82 22.03 4.31
CA VAL A 25 -29.77 21.93 5.32
C VAL A 25 -30.20 22.72 6.57
N GLU A 26 -30.64 22.03 7.61
CA GLU A 26 -31.16 22.66 8.83
C GLU A 26 -30.14 22.65 9.99
N SER A 27 -29.21 21.71 9.94
CA SER A 27 -28.21 21.44 10.98
C SER A 27 -26.80 21.21 10.38
N PRO A 28 -25.73 21.34 11.18
CA PRO A 28 -24.37 21.00 10.74
C PRO A 28 -24.19 19.55 10.28
N ALA A 29 -25.00 18.61 10.79
CA ALA A 29 -24.93 17.20 10.42
C ALA A 29 -25.37 16.98 8.96
N ASP A 30 -26.30 17.79 8.46
CA ASP A 30 -26.85 17.68 7.10
C ASP A 30 -25.79 18.00 6.03
N LEU A 31 -24.75 18.77 6.41
CA LEU A 31 -23.62 19.07 5.52
C LEU A 31 -22.83 17.81 5.12
N SER A 32 -22.91 16.72 5.89
CA SER A 32 -22.24 15.45 5.54
C SER A 32 -22.87 14.73 4.35
N TYR A 33 -24.10 15.09 3.98
CA TYR A 33 -24.81 14.54 2.82
C TYR A 33 -24.59 15.33 1.53
N LEU A 34 -24.00 16.53 1.61
CA LEU A 34 -23.76 17.38 0.46
C LEU A 34 -22.51 16.93 -0.31
N GLN A 35 -22.61 16.92 -1.64
CA GLN A 35 -21.47 16.70 -2.53
C GLN A 35 -20.90 18.02 -3.05
N ASP A 36 -19.68 18.02 -3.61
CA ASP A 36 -19.08 19.24 -4.18
C ASP A 36 -19.94 19.84 -5.31
N SER A 37 -20.65 18.97 -6.06
CA SER A 37 -21.58 19.36 -7.12
C SER A 37 -22.82 20.09 -6.62
N ASP A 38 -23.33 19.78 -5.43
CA ASP A 38 -24.47 20.47 -4.83
C ASP A 38 -24.07 21.88 -4.41
N LEU A 39 -22.90 22.02 -3.79
CA LEU A 39 -22.33 23.30 -3.38
C LEU A 39 -21.94 24.17 -4.59
N GLU A 40 -21.53 23.55 -5.69
CA GLU A 40 -21.27 24.25 -6.95
C GLU A 40 -22.54 24.85 -7.56
N LYS A 41 -23.66 24.11 -7.54
CA LYS A 41 -24.96 24.62 -8.01
C LYS A 41 -25.46 25.82 -7.20
N LEU A 42 -25.08 25.90 -5.91
CA LEU A 42 -25.33 27.06 -5.06
C LEU A 42 -24.42 28.27 -5.34
N GLY A 43 -23.51 28.15 -6.31
CA GLY A 43 -22.57 29.22 -6.66
C GLY A 43 -21.45 29.42 -5.65
N LEU A 44 -21.14 28.43 -4.79
CA LEU A 44 -19.99 28.53 -3.89
C LEU A 44 -18.69 28.39 -4.69
N PRO A 45 -17.75 29.34 -4.55
CA PRO A 45 -16.41 29.20 -5.11
C PRO A 45 -15.66 28.01 -4.51
N LEU A 46 -14.73 27.42 -5.26
CA LEU A 46 -14.01 26.18 -4.92
C LEU A 46 -13.42 26.17 -3.49
N VAL A 47 -12.83 27.28 -3.03
CA VAL A 47 -12.19 27.35 -1.71
C VAL A 47 -13.20 27.27 -0.56
N PRO A 48 -14.28 28.09 -0.54
CA PRO A 48 -15.44 27.90 0.33
C PRO A 48 -16.02 26.48 0.36
N ARG A 49 -16.18 25.82 -0.80
CA ARG A 49 -16.73 24.45 -0.85
C ARG A 49 -15.88 23.47 -0.05
N ARG A 50 -14.57 23.49 -0.26
CA ARG A 50 -13.60 22.64 0.47
C ARG A 50 -13.62 22.88 1.97
N LYS A 51 -13.66 24.15 2.40
CA LYS A 51 -13.74 24.50 3.82
C LYS A 51 -15.01 23.97 4.49
N LEU A 52 -16.14 24.04 3.77
CA LEU A 52 -17.43 23.57 4.29
C LEU A 52 -17.45 22.04 4.40
N LEU A 53 -16.97 21.32 3.38
CA LEU A 53 -16.89 19.85 3.39
C LEU A 53 -15.91 19.32 4.46
N GLU A 54 -14.77 19.99 4.65
CA GLU A 54 -13.81 19.66 5.69
C GLU A 54 -14.39 19.90 7.10
N ALA A 55 -15.11 21.00 7.29
CA ALA A 55 -15.79 21.30 8.56
C ALA A 55 -16.96 20.34 8.86
N ALA A 56 -17.57 19.76 7.83
CA ALA A 56 -18.62 18.75 7.95
C ALA A 56 -18.09 17.33 8.25
N GLY A 57 -16.76 17.17 8.41
CA GLY A 57 -16.14 15.87 8.65
C GLY A 57 -16.05 14.97 7.41
N GLY A 58 -16.30 15.52 6.22
CA GLY A 58 -16.21 14.79 4.97
C GLY A 58 -14.76 14.56 4.55
N GLN A 59 -14.32 13.30 4.46
CA GLN A 59 -13.11 12.91 3.73
C GLN A 59 -13.33 13.09 2.21
N TRP A 60 -13.42 14.33 1.75
CA TRP A 60 -13.68 14.67 0.34
C TRP A 60 -12.52 14.31 -0.61
N ARG A 61 -11.34 13.97 -0.07
CA ARG A 61 -10.17 13.57 -0.87
C ARG A 61 -10.17 12.11 -1.32
N ASP A 62 -11.04 11.25 -0.77
CA ASP A 62 -10.96 9.81 -1.03
C ASP A 62 -11.98 9.29 -2.05
N LYS A 63 -12.84 10.15 -2.60
CA LYS A 63 -13.79 9.76 -3.65
C LYS A 63 -13.92 10.86 -4.69
N ALA A 64 -13.09 10.81 -5.72
CA ALA A 64 -13.48 11.36 -7.01
C ALA A 64 -14.57 10.43 -7.58
N PRO A 65 -15.81 10.89 -7.84
CA PRO A 65 -16.73 10.13 -8.66
C PRO A 65 -16.18 10.13 -10.09
N GLU A 66 -15.77 8.95 -10.55
CA GLU A 66 -15.48 8.68 -11.95
C GLU A 66 -16.79 8.85 -12.72
N PHE A 67 -16.96 10.01 -13.35
CA PHE A 67 -18.09 10.29 -14.23
C PHE A 67 -18.00 9.34 -15.43
N ALA A 68 -18.88 8.33 -15.46
CA ALA A 68 -19.19 7.63 -16.69
C ALA A 68 -19.74 8.64 -17.72
N PRO A 69 -19.24 8.66 -18.97
CA PRO A 69 -19.75 9.57 -19.98
C PRO A 69 -21.22 9.28 -20.24
N THR A 70 -22.05 10.32 -20.19
CA THR A 70 -23.45 10.29 -20.59
C THR A 70 -23.54 9.83 -22.05
N PRO A 71 -24.26 8.75 -22.39
CA PRO A 71 -24.44 8.36 -23.78
C PRO A 71 -25.22 9.46 -24.51
N ALA A 72 -24.75 9.81 -25.70
CA ALA A 72 -25.42 10.72 -26.61
C ALA A 72 -26.88 10.24 -26.86
N PRO A 73 -27.84 11.17 -27.04
CA PRO A 73 -29.23 10.81 -27.35
C PRO A 73 -29.27 9.97 -28.64
N ALA A 74 -29.60 8.69 -28.48
CA ALA A 74 -29.78 7.77 -29.58
C ALA A 74 -30.98 8.22 -30.41
N LEU A 75 -30.72 8.60 -31.68
CA LEU A 75 -31.73 8.72 -32.71
C LEU A 75 -32.50 7.40 -32.80
N MET A 76 -33.82 7.48 -32.60
CA MET A 76 -34.73 6.34 -32.75
C MET A 76 -34.58 5.73 -34.16
N PRO A 77 -34.24 4.44 -34.30
CA PRO A 77 -34.33 3.77 -35.59
C PRO A 77 -35.81 3.59 -35.98
N PRO A 78 -36.13 3.58 -37.28
CA PRO A 78 -37.50 3.45 -37.77
C PRO A 78 -38.11 2.11 -37.35
N GLN A 79 -39.36 2.18 -36.94
CA GLN A 79 -40.19 1.08 -36.47
C GLN A 79 -40.28 -0.02 -37.54
N ALA A 80 -39.64 -1.16 -37.29
CA ALA A 80 -39.72 -2.33 -38.17
C ALA A 80 -41.13 -2.94 -38.09
N ALA A 81 -41.68 -3.26 -39.26
CA ALA A 81 -42.98 -3.88 -39.45
C ALA A 81 -43.10 -5.23 -38.70
N PRO A 82 -44.32 -5.62 -38.27
CA PRO A 82 -44.53 -6.84 -37.49
C PRO A 82 -44.19 -8.08 -38.33
N ALA A 83 -43.24 -8.87 -37.82
CA ALA A 83 -42.88 -10.16 -38.39
C ALA A 83 -44.04 -11.17 -38.22
N PRO A 84 -44.31 -12.02 -39.23
CA PRO A 84 -45.37 -13.03 -39.18
C PRO A 84 -45.09 -14.11 -38.13
N ALA A 85 -46.18 -14.65 -37.57
CA ALA A 85 -46.16 -15.65 -36.51
C ALA A 85 -45.33 -16.89 -36.87
N PRO A 86 -44.55 -17.45 -35.93
CA PRO A 86 -43.76 -18.64 -36.17
C PRO A 86 -44.66 -19.86 -36.38
N ALA A 87 -44.37 -20.63 -37.43
CA ALA A 87 -45.01 -21.91 -37.70
C ALA A 87 -44.75 -22.92 -36.58
N PRO A 88 -45.69 -23.84 -36.32
CA PRO A 88 -45.56 -24.85 -35.27
C PRO A 88 -44.36 -25.76 -35.53
N ALA A 89 -43.56 -25.96 -34.49
CA ALA A 89 -42.38 -26.82 -34.51
C ALA A 89 -42.75 -28.27 -34.90
N PRO A 90 -41.96 -28.93 -35.76
CA PRO A 90 -42.18 -30.33 -36.10
C PRO A 90 -41.92 -31.23 -34.87
N ALA A 91 -42.73 -32.29 -34.78
CA ALA A 91 -42.62 -33.32 -33.76
C ALA A 91 -41.21 -33.92 -33.70
N PRO A 92 -40.71 -34.29 -32.50
CA PRO A 92 -39.36 -34.78 -32.32
C PRO A 92 -39.17 -36.08 -33.10
N ALA A 93 -38.25 -36.05 -34.08
CA ALA A 93 -37.76 -37.24 -34.74
C ALA A 93 -37.14 -38.17 -33.69
N ALA A 94 -37.57 -39.43 -33.71
CA ALA A 94 -37.06 -40.48 -32.85
C ALA A 94 -35.53 -40.51 -32.91
N MET A 95 -34.91 -40.37 -31.73
CA MET A 95 -33.46 -40.49 -31.59
C MET A 95 -33.02 -41.88 -32.08
N PRO A 96 -31.98 -41.99 -32.91
CA PRO A 96 -31.37 -43.27 -33.22
C PRO A 96 -30.90 -43.91 -31.91
N ALA A 97 -31.21 -45.20 -31.76
CA ALA A 97 -30.82 -46.01 -30.62
C ALA A 97 -29.33 -45.83 -30.34
N LEU A 98 -29.02 -45.45 -29.09
CA LEU A 98 -27.66 -45.39 -28.57
C LEU A 98 -26.93 -46.69 -28.92
N PRO A 99 -25.71 -46.62 -29.51
CA PRO A 99 -24.90 -47.80 -29.69
C PRO A 99 -24.69 -48.48 -28.32
N PRO A 100 -24.62 -49.83 -28.29
CA PRO A 100 -24.39 -50.57 -27.07
C PRO A 100 -23.17 -49.98 -26.38
N LYS A 101 -23.36 -49.63 -25.11
CA LYS A 101 -22.37 -49.14 -24.16
C LYS A 101 -21.10 -49.96 -24.36
N ALA A 102 -20.14 -49.40 -25.10
CA ALA A 102 -18.83 -50.00 -25.27
C ALA A 102 -18.32 -50.23 -23.85
N GLU A 103 -18.11 -51.50 -23.51
CA GLU A 103 -17.48 -51.90 -22.26
C GLU A 103 -16.26 -51.00 -22.11
N ALA A 104 -16.29 -50.18 -21.06
CA ALA A 104 -15.19 -49.31 -20.74
C ALA A 104 -13.95 -50.21 -20.76
N PRO A 105 -12.92 -49.90 -21.58
CA PRO A 105 -11.73 -50.71 -21.60
C PRO A 105 -11.32 -50.90 -20.14
N GLU A 106 -11.26 -52.15 -19.70
CA GLU A 106 -10.65 -52.49 -18.42
C GLU A 106 -9.36 -51.68 -18.38
N LEU A 107 -9.37 -50.67 -17.50
CA LEU A 107 -8.20 -49.90 -17.17
C LEU A 107 -7.26 -50.97 -16.66
N LEU A 108 -6.37 -51.42 -17.55
CA LEU A 108 -5.14 -52.09 -17.20
C LEU A 108 -4.67 -51.37 -15.95
N GLU A 109 -4.63 -52.09 -14.84
CA GLU A 109 -4.00 -51.62 -13.61
C GLU A 109 -2.55 -51.35 -14.01
N GLU A 110 -2.30 -50.15 -14.54
CA GLU A 110 -0.97 -49.67 -14.88
C GLU A 110 -0.22 -49.78 -13.57
N GLU A 111 0.66 -50.80 -13.53
CA GLU A 111 1.57 -51.06 -12.43
C GLU A 111 2.15 -49.71 -12.05
N GLY A 112 1.72 -49.20 -10.88
CA GLY A 112 1.98 -47.83 -10.50
C GLY A 112 3.49 -47.65 -10.45
N GLU A 113 4.04 -47.01 -11.48
CA GLU A 113 5.44 -46.60 -11.49
C GLU A 113 5.63 -45.79 -10.20
N GLU A 114 6.32 -46.40 -9.25
CA GLU A 114 6.63 -45.73 -8.00
C GLU A 114 7.47 -44.51 -8.37
N LEU A 115 6.89 -43.32 -8.19
CA LEU A 115 7.60 -42.07 -8.37
C LEU A 115 8.95 -42.17 -7.66
N SER A 116 10.03 -41.85 -8.38
CA SER A 116 11.37 -41.82 -7.81
C SER A 116 11.38 -40.92 -6.57
N ALA A 117 12.28 -41.20 -5.63
CA ALA A 117 12.41 -40.38 -4.42
C ALA A 117 12.61 -38.88 -4.76
N GLU A 118 13.38 -38.60 -5.81
CA GLU A 118 13.60 -37.25 -6.34
C GLU A 118 12.31 -36.61 -6.84
N ALA A 119 11.50 -37.33 -7.64
CA ALA A 119 10.21 -36.83 -8.14
C ALA A 119 9.20 -36.58 -7.00
N LYS A 120 9.25 -37.40 -5.94
CA LYS A 120 8.43 -37.19 -4.73
C LYS A 120 8.85 -35.91 -4.01
N GLU A 121 10.15 -35.67 -3.82
CA GLU A 121 10.67 -34.46 -3.18
C GLU A 121 10.33 -33.20 -4.00
N GLU A 122 10.50 -33.25 -5.32
CA GLU A 122 10.14 -32.14 -6.22
C GLU A 122 8.64 -31.85 -6.18
N LEU A 123 7.80 -32.89 -6.19
CA LEU A 123 6.35 -32.75 -6.05
C LEU A 123 5.97 -32.13 -4.71
N GLU A 124 6.61 -32.52 -3.61
CA GLU A 124 6.39 -31.92 -2.30
C GLU A 124 6.79 -30.44 -2.27
N GLN A 125 7.90 -30.07 -2.91
CA GLN A 125 8.33 -28.68 -3.03
C GLN A 125 7.33 -27.86 -3.86
N LEU A 126 6.86 -28.39 -4.98
CA LEU A 126 5.82 -27.75 -5.80
C LEU A 126 4.51 -27.54 -5.02
N ILE A 127 4.11 -28.52 -4.20
CA ILE A 127 2.94 -28.40 -3.32
C ILE A 127 3.15 -27.28 -2.28
N ARG A 128 4.35 -27.16 -1.70
CA ARG A 128 4.69 -26.06 -0.78
C ARG A 128 4.60 -24.70 -1.47
N ASP A 129 5.15 -24.59 -2.67
CA ASP A 129 5.13 -23.35 -3.47
C ASP A 129 3.69 -22.95 -3.82
N ILE A 130 2.85 -23.89 -4.25
CA ILE A 130 1.43 -23.64 -4.54
C ILE A 130 0.68 -23.16 -3.30
N ARG A 131 0.95 -23.72 -2.11
CA ARG A 131 0.34 -23.23 -0.86
C ARG A 131 0.75 -21.79 -0.58
N SER A 132 2.03 -21.47 -0.76
CA SER A 132 2.52 -20.10 -0.60
C SER A 132 1.82 -19.12 -1.55
N ILE A 133 1.73 -19.47 -2.84
CA ILE A 133 1.08 -18.64 -3.87
C ILE A 133 -0.39 -18.36 -3.52
N ARG A 134 -1.11 -19.34 -2.95
CA ARG A 134 -2.51 -19.17 -2.52
C ARG A 134 -2.63 -18.15 -1.39
N GLU A 135 -1.72 -18.18 -0.42
CA GLU A 135 -1.71 -17.22 0.69
C GLU A 135 -1.38 -15.81 0.21
N ASP A 136 -0.45 -15.68 -0.73
CA ASP A 136 -0.10 -14.40 -1.34
C ASP A 136 -1.30 -13.83 -2.10
N PHE A 137 -1.94 -14.63 -2.95
CA PHE A 137 -3.17 -14.24 -3.67
C PHE A 137 -4.28 -13.80 -2.70
N ALA A 138 -4.48 -14.56 -1.62
CA ALA A 138 -5.49 -14.25 -0.64
C ALA A 138 -5.22 -12.95 0.13
N THR A 139 -3.95 -12.67 0.40
CA THR A 139 -3.51 -11.46 1.11
C THR A 139 -3.63 -10.23 0.22
N VAL A 140 -3.16 -10.33 -1.01
CA VAL A 140 -3.23 -9.27 -2.02
C VAL A 140 -4.69 -8.87 -2.26
N ASN A 141 -5.57 -9.84 -2.46
CA ASN A 141 -6.99 -9.60 -2.76
C ASN A 141 -7.88 -9.43 -1.52
N CYS A 142 -7.31 -9.34 -0.31
CA CYS A 142 -8.06 -9.18 0.94
C CYS A 142 -9.19 -10.21 1.12
N LEU A 143 -8.91 -11.48 0.81
CA LEU A 143 -9.92 -12.53 0.94
C LEU A 143 -10.24 -12.78 2.42
N ASP A 144 -11.54 -12.88 2.73
CA ASP A 144 -12.01 -13.32 4.04
C ASP A 144 -11.58 -14.76 4.36
N LEU A 145 -11.68 -15.14 5.64
CA LEU A 145 -11.26 -16.46 6.12
C LEU A 145 -11.99 -17.61 5.42
N ALA A 146 -13.28 -17.43 5.09
CA ALA A 146 -14.08 -18.43 4.39
C ALA A 146 -13.58 -18.66 2.95
N SER A 147 -13.25 -17.59 2.24
CA SER A 147 -12.73 -17.63 0.87
C SER A 147 -11.30 -18.16 0.82
N ARG A 148 -10.48 -17.83 1.83
CA ARG A 148 -9.16 -18.45 2.06
C ARG A 148 -9.26 -19.97 2.22
N GLY A 149 -10.14 -20.43 3.11
CA GLY A 149 -10.39 -21.86 3.32
C GLY A 149 -10.87 -22.56 2.04
N LYS A 150 -11.77 -21.92 1.27
CA LYS A 150 -12.20 -22.45 -0.04
C LYS A 150 -11.03 -22.58 -1.00
N LEU A 151 -10.19 -21.55 -1.14
CA LEU A 151 -9.02 -21.58 -2.02
C LEU A 151 -8.02 -22.67 -1.63
N ALA A 152 -7.79 -22.86 -0.33
CA ALA A 152 -6.91 -23.90 0.20
C ALA A 152 -7.40 -25.32 -0.12
N ASN A 153 -8.71 -25.53 -0.20
CA ASN A 153 -9.32 -26.83 -0.48
C ASN A 153 -9.49 -27.17 -1.97
N LEU A 154 -9.23 -26.21 -2.87
CA LEU A 154 -9.28 -26.49 -4.31
C LEU A 154 -8.11 -27.39 -4.74
N ALA A 155 -8.31 -28.24 -5.74
CA ALA A 155 -7.21 -28.95 -6.39
C ALA A 155 -6.19 -27.95 -6.96
N PRO A 156 -4.87 -28.21 -6.92
CA PRO A 156 -3.82 -27.29 -7.36
C PRO A 156 -4.10 -26.60 -8.69
N LYS A 157 -4.42 -27.37 -9.73
CA LYS A 157 -4.76 -26.86 -11.06
C LYS A 157 -5.98 -25.94 -11.08
N VAL A 158 -7.02 -26.28 -10.31
CA VAL A 158 -8.24 -25.47 -10.20
C VAL A 158 -7.98 -24.17 -9.47
N ALA A 159 -7.21 -24.22 -8.38
CA ALA A 159 -6.80 -23.03 -7.64
C ALA A 159 -6.00 -22.07 -8.52
N LEU A 160 -4.97 -22.57 -9.23
CA LEU A 160 -4.16 -21.75 -10.12
C LEU A 160 -5.00 -21.09 -11.23
N ARG A 161 -5.98 -21.80 -11.80
CA ARG A 161 -6.92 -21.23 -12.77
C ARG A 161 -7.88 -20.21 -12.15
N ALA A 162 -8.40 -20.46 -10.95
CA ALA A 162 -9.28 -19.55 -10.24
C ALA A 162 -8.55 -18.25 -9.82
N MET A 163 -7.27 -18.37 -9.51
CA MET A 163 -6.35 -17.25 -9.26
C MET A 163 -5.93 -16.51 -10.54
N GLY A 164 -6.32 -16.99 -11.73
CA GLY A 164 -5.91 -16.36 -12.99
C GLY A 164 -4.44 -16.59 -13.37
N LEU A 165 -3.75 -17.53 -12.71
CA LEU A 165 -2.39 -17.93 -13.06
C LEU A 165 -2.37 -18.94 -14.22
N LEU A 166 -3.47 -19.65 -14.45
CA LEU A 166 -3.63 -20.57 -15.57
C LEU A 166 -4.91 -20.25 -16.36
N GLY A 167 -4.83 -20.24 -17.69
CA GLY A 167 -5.97 -20.00 -18.58
C GLY A 167 -6.14 -18.52 -18.97
N THR A 168 -7.24 -18.20 -19.65
CA THR A 168 -7.57 -16.87 -20.18
C THR A 168 -8.63 -16.16 -19.33
N GLY A 169 -8.57 -14.83 -19.29
CA GLY A 169 -9.67 -13.97 -18.85
C GLY A 169 -9.81 -13.69 -17.34
N ASN A 170 -8.91 -14.20 -16.49
CA ASN A 170 -8.91 -13.87 -15.06
C ASN A 170 -7.60 -13.17 -14.68
N SER A 171 -7.70 -11.97 -14.13
CA SER A 171 -6.57 -11.27 -13.50
C SER A 171 -6.26 -11.88 -12.13
N PHE A 172 -4.97 -11.99 -11.79
CA PHE A 172 -4.52 -12.35 -10.43
C PHE A 172 -4.92 -11.31 -9.39
N TYR A 173 -4.96 -10.04 -9.79
CA TYR A 173 -5.39 -8.93 -8.95
C TYR A 173 -6.84 -8.53 -9.26
N MET A 174 -7.68 -8.48 -8.24
CA MET A 174 -9.11 -8.17 -8.31
C MET A 174 -9.40 -6.70 -7.95
N GLU A 175 -8.68 -5.77 -8.57
CA GLU A 175 -8.92 -4.33 -8.34
C GLU A 175 -10.35 -3.94 -8.72
N GLY A 176 -10.97 -3.06 -7.94
CA GLY A 176 -12.34 -2.60 -8.18
C GLY A 176 -13.45 -3.62 -7.87
N ILE A 177 -13.10 -4.88 -7.56
CA ILE A 177 -14.10 -5.90 -7.19
C ILE A 177 -14.51 -5.70 -5.74
N ARG A 178 -15.75 -5.24 -5.52
CA ARG A 178 -16.30 -4.98 -4.17
C ARG A 178 -16.32 -6.21 -3.24
N LYS A 179 -16.39 -7.42 -3.80
CA LYS A 179 -16.47 -8.69 -3.05
C LYS A 179 -15.54 -9.75 -3.66
N PRO A 180 -14.23 -9.68 -3.40
CA PRO A 180 -13.24 -10.56 -4.05
C PRO A 180 -13.46 -12.05 -3.71
N GLY A 181 -13.94 -12.36 -2.51
CA GLY A 181 -14.33 -13.73 -2.14
C GLY A 181 -15.47 -14.31 -3.00
N ALA A 182 -16.48 -13.50 -3.34
CA ALA A 182 -17.57 -13.92 -4.21
C ALA A 182 -17.10 -14.11 -5.66
N ALA A 183 -16.23 -13.23 -6.14
CA ALA A 183 -15.62 -13.35 -7.46
C ALA A 183 -14.75 -14.61 -7.56
N LEU A 184 -13.93 -14.90 -6.54
CA LEU A 184 -13.16 -16.14 -6.48
C LEU A 184 -14.06 -17.38 -6.52
N ALA A 185 -15.16 -17.38 -5.74
CA ALA A 185 -16.10 -18.49 -5.74
C ALA A 185 -16.76 -18.69 -7.12
N ALA A 186 -17.12 -17.61 -7.82
CA ALA A 186 -17.64 -17.66 -9.17
C ALA A 186 -16.60 -18.22 -10.16
N ARG A 187 -15.35 -17.75 -10.10
CA ARG A 187 -14.24 -18.26 -10.92
C ARG A 187 -13.99 -19.74 -10.68
N SER A 188 -13.96 -20.16 -9.42
CA SER A 188 -13.74 -21.56 -9.04
C SER A 188 -14.79 -22.49 -9.67
N ARG A 189 -16.07 -22.08 -9.63
CA ARG A 189 -17.16 -22.83 -10.29
C ARG A 189 -16.99 -22.87 -11.81
N ALA A 190 -16.70 -21.74 -12.45
CA ALA A 190 -16.52 -21.66 -13.90
C ALA A 190 -15.34 -22.52 -14.39
N VAL A 191 -14.24 -22.54 -13.62
CA VAL A 191 -13.05 -23.35 -13.92
C VAL A 191 -13.33 -24.84 -13.81
N SER A 192 -14.12 -25.26 -12.81
CA SER A 192 -14.53 -26.66 -12.68
C SER A 192 -15.45 -27.13 -13.81
N GLN A 193 -16.14 -26.20 -14.50
CA GLN A 193 -17.07 -26.51 -15.59
C GLN A 193 -16.42 -26.49 -16.99
N LYS A 194 -15.35 -25.70 -17.22
CA LYS A 194 -14.69 -25.63 -18.54
C LYS A 194 -13.69 -26.77 -18.74
N ALA A 195 -14.04 -27.68 -19.65
CA ALA A 195 -13.17 -28.74 -20.15
C ALA A 195 -11.89 -28.17 -20.81
N GLN A 196 -10.80 -28.94 -20.70
CA GLN A 196 -9.44 -28.64 -21.16
C GLN A 196 -9.39 -28.13 -22.60
N GLY A 197 -8.57 -27.11 -22.88
CA GLY A 197 -8.26 -26.75 -24.28
C GLY A 197 -7.33 -25.56 -24.48
N GLN A 198 -7.33 -24.55 -23.60
CA GLN A 198 -6.49 -23.37 -23.79
C GLN A 198 -5.19 -23.45 -22.97
N ALA A 199 -4.06 -23.30 -23.66
CA ALA A 199 -2.75 -23.24 -23.04
C ALA A 199 -2.67 -22.01 -22.10
N PRO A 200 -2.06 -22.15 -20.91
CA PRO A 200 -1.89 -21.04 -20.00
C PRO A 200 -1.02 -19.94 -20.64
N TYR A 201 -1.33 -18.66 -20.33
CA TYR A 201 -0.56 -17.46 -20.71
C TYR A 201 -0.64 -16.96 -22.17
N GLN A 202 -1.68 -17.31 -22.95
CA GLN A 202 -1.88 -16.68 -24.27
C GLN A 202 -2.15 -15.16 -24.17
N ASP A 203 -2.78 -14.70 -23.08
CA ASP A 203 -3.12 -13.29 -22.84
C ASP A 203 -2.11 -12.58 -21.92
N TRP A 204 -0.81 -12.85 -22.06
CA TRP A 204 0.22 -12.25 -21.18
C TRP A 204 0.27 -10.72 -21.27
N VAL A 205 -0.13 -10.13 -22.40
CA VAL A 205 -0.24 -8.68 -22.59
C VAL A 205 -1.24 -8.06 -21.60
N LYS A 206 -2.40 -8.69 -21.40
CA LYS A 206 -3.40 -8.22 -20.43
C LYS A 206 -2.92 -8.34 -18.99
N LEU A 207 -2.12 -9.38 -18.70
CA LEU A 207 -1.47 -9.53 -17.39
C LEU A 207 -0.45 -8.42 -17.17
N LEU A 208 0.30 -8.05 -18.20
CA LEU A 208 1.25 -6.95 -18.18
C LEU A 208 0.55 -5.61 -17.90
N GLU A 209 -0.51 -5.30 -18.64
CA GLU A 209 -1.33 -4.10 -18.45
C GLU A 209 -1.87 -4.02 -17.02
N SER A 210 -2.44 -5.13 -16.52
CA SER A 210 -2.97 -5.20 -15.16
C SER A 210 -1.88 -4.99 -14.10
N PHE A 211 -0.68 -5.53 -14.34
CA PHE A 211 0.47 -5.38 -13.46
C PHE A 211 0.95 -3.93 -13.40
N MET A 212 1.05 -3.27 -14.56
CA MET A 212 1.46 -1.86 -14.66
C MET A 212 0.46 -0.94 -13.96
N ALA A 213 -0.84 -1.18 -14.17
CA ALA A 213 -1.92 -0.42 -13.53
C ALA A 213 -1.90 -0.58 -12.00
N ALA A 214 -1.82 -1.82 -11.51
CA ALA A 214 -1.84 -2.11 -10.06
C ALA A 214 -0.65 -1.47 -9.31
N ASN A 215 0.51 -1.39 -9.96
CA ASN A 215 1.73 -0.80 -9.39
C ASN A 215 1.86 0.70 -9.64
N LYS A 216 0.94 1.31 -10.42
CA LYS A 216 0.94 2.74 -10.78
C LYS A 216 2.29 3.19 -11.35
N LEU A 217 2.85 2.37 -12.25
CA LEU A 217 4.16 2.61 -12.84
C LEU A 217 4.16 3.85 -13.72
N SER A 218 5.30 4.53 -13.84
CA SER A 218 5.46 5.67 -14.75
C SER A 218 5.46 5.21 -16.21
N GLU A 219 5.09 6.09 -17.13
CA GLU A 219 5.03 5.81 -18.58
C GLU A 219 6.36 5.27 -19.12
N SER A 220 7.49 5.81 -18.68
CA SER A 220 8.82 5.31 -19.10
C SER A 220 9.12 3.89 -18.62
N THR A 221 8.66 3.52 -17.43
CA THR A 221 8.78 2.14 -16.93
C THR A 221 7.80 1.20 -17.64
N GLN A 222 6.61 1.69 -18.01
CA GLN A 222 5.64 0.92 -18.80
C GLN A 222 6.21 0.60 -20.19
N GLU A 223 6.73 1.59 -20.91
CA GLU A 223 7.39 1.41 -22.22
C GLU A 223 8.56 0.41 -22.13
N ALA A 224 9.40 0.54 -21.10
CA ALA A 224 10.52 -0.37 -20.89
C ALA A 224 10.07 -1.82 -20.61
N LEU A 225 8.92 -2.00 -19.95
CA LEU A 225 8.35 -3.30 -19.65
C LEU A 225 7.69 -3.93 -20.89
N GLU A 226 7.02 -3.13 -21.72
CA GLU A 226 6.42 -3.55 -22.99
C GLU A 226 7.46 -3.96 -24.05
N ALA A 227 8.65 -3.36 -23.99
CA ALA A 227 9.78 -3.71 -24.86
C ALA A 227 10.41 -5.09 -24.55
N LEU A 228 10.08 -5.69 -23.39
CA LEU A 228 10.62 -6.99 -23.00
C LEU A 228 9.99 -8.14 -23.80
N SER A 229 10.76 -9.19 -24.06
CA SER A 229 10.18 -10.45 -24.55
C SER A 229 9.22 -11.03 -23.52
N ARG A 230 8.28 -11.88 -23.96
CA ARG A 230 7.31 -12.55 -23.08
C ARG A 230 7.95 -13.18 -21.83
N ASN A 231 9.04 -13.92 -22.00
CA ASN A 231 9.72 -14.59 -20.88
C ASN A 231 10.37 -13.60 -19.92
N GLN A 232 10.92 -12.51 -20.44
CA GLN A 232 11.51 -11.42 -19.65
C GLN A 232 10.43 -10.66 -18.86
N ALA A 233 9.32 -10.32 -19.49
CA ALA A 233 8.19 -9.67 -18.82
C ALA A 233 7.60 -10.55 -17.71
N LEU A 234 7.40 -11.85 -17.98
CA LEU A 234 6.95 -12.82 -16.98
C LEU A 234 7.96 -12.95 -15.82
N ARG A 235 9.26 -12.88 -16.09
CA ARG A 235 10.33 -12.82 -15.08
C ARG A 235 10.20 -11.58 -14.19
N VAL A 236 10.05 -10.39 -14.76
CA VAL A 236 9.90 -9.13 -14.01
C VAL A 236 8.64 -9.16 -13.13
N MET A 237 7.52 -9.62 -13.70
CA MET A 237 6.25 -9.76 -12.98
C MET A 237 6.25 -10.86 -11.90
N GLY A 238 7.28 -11.72 -11.89
CA GLY A 238 7.45 -12.78 -10.90
C GLY A 238 6.70 -14.09 -11.18
N PHE A 239 6.34 -14.38 -12.44
CA PHE A 239 5.67 -15.62 -12.80
C PHE A 239 6.62 -16.83 -12.98
N THR A 240 7.89 -16.60 -13.33
CA THR A 240 8.85 -17.67 -13.70
C THR A 240 9.94 -17.90 -12.65
N SER A 241 10.00 -17.04 -11.67
CA SER A 241 10.90 -17.07 -10.54
C SER A 241 9.99 -17.02 -9.32
N GLN A 242 10.34 -17.60 -8.18
CA GLN A 242 9.51 -17.64 -6.95
C GLN A 242 9.20 -16.24 -6.33
N LEU A 243 9.26 -15.18 -7.15
CA LEU A 243 9.09 -13.78 -6.86
C LEU A 243 7.59 -13.47 -6.75
N ARG A 244 7.15 -13.05 -5.57
CA ARG A 244 5.75 -12.78 -5.27
C ARG A 244 5.32 -11.43 -5.85
N PHE A 245 4.04 -11.28 -6.18
CA PHE A 245 3.49 -10.04 -6.73
C PHE A 245 3.61 -8.86 -5.75
N LEU A 246 4.08 -7.73 -6.29
CA LEU A 246 4.03 -6.43 -5.63
C LEU A 246 2.59 -5.93 -5.63
N ALA A 247 1.84 -6.22 -4.57
CA ALA A 247 0.49 -5.69 -4.38
C ALA A 247 0.19 -5.41 -2.90
N GLY A 248 1.14 -4.77 -2.24
CA GLY A 248 0.90 -4.04 -0.98
C GLY A 248 0.54 -2.57 -1.26
N PRO A 249 0.03 -1.81 -0.28
CA PRO A 249 -0.08 -0.36 -0.38
C PRO A 249 1.33 0.23 -0.45
N VAL A 250 1.88 0.33 -1.65
CA VAL A 250 3.23 0.83 -1.86
C VAL A 250 3.20 2.34 -1.70
N TYR A 251 4.10 2.89 -0.87
CA TYR A 251 4.41 4.31 -0.91
C TYR A 251 4.79 4.66 -2.35
N ARG A 252 4.11 5.65 -2.92
CA ARG A 252 4.30 6.08 -4.32
C ARG A 252 5.81 6.24 -4.59
N GLY A 253 6.40 5.33 -5.38
CA GLY A 253 7.82 5.33 -5.73
C GLY A 253 8.59 4.03 -5.47
N GLU A 254 8.26 3.24 -4.45
CA GLU A 254 9.04 1.99 -4.21
C GLU A 254 8.74 0.90 -5.24
N ALA A 255 7.47 0.78 -5.67
CA ALA A 255 7.07 -0.16 -6.71
C ALA A 255 7.77 0.16 -8.03
N GLU A 256 7.87 1.45 -8.35
CA GLU A 256 8.59 1.97 -9.51
C GLU A 256 10.07 1.57 -9.46
N LEU A 257 10.74 1.85 -8.34
CA LEU A 257 12.15 1.51 -8.16
C LEU A 257 12.38 0.00 -8.30
N GLU A 258 11.54 -0.80 -7.66
CA GLU A 258 11.68 -2.26 -7.69
C GLU A 258 11.45 -2.85 -9.08
N VAL A 259 10.43 -2.39 -9.80
CA VAL A 259 10.19 -2.82 -11.19
C VAL A 259 11.34 -2.38 -12.09
N ARG A 260 11.85 -1.16 -11.95
CA ARG A 260 13.03 -0.71 -12.72
C ARG A 260 14.28 -1.55 -12.45
N THR A 261 14.55 -1.89 -11.19
CA THR A 261 15.67 -2.77 -10.83
C THR A 261 15.52 -4.15 -11.47
N ARG A 262 14.30 -4.69 -11.52
CA ARG A 262 14.01 -5.98 -12.16
C ARG A 262 14.15 -5.93 -13.69
N ILE A 263 13.65 -4.87 -14.33
CA ILE A 263 13.87 -4.64 -15.76
C ILE A 263 15.36 -4.62 -16.06
N TRP A 264 16.13 -3.86 -15.28
CA TRP A 264 17.58 -3.80 -15.42
C TRP A 264 18.25 -5.18 -15.25
N ALA A 265 17.85 -5.94 -14.22
CA ALA A 265 18.38 -7.27 -13.97
C ALA A 265 18.10 -8.23 -15.14
N VAL A 266 16.87 -8.21 -15.66
CA VAL A 266 16.46 -9.07 -16.78
C VAL A 266 17.15 -8.69 -18.09
N LEU A 267 17.38 -7.40 -18.35
CA LEU A 267 18.14 -6.93 -19.51
C LEU A 267 19.64 -7.23 -19.41
N SER A 268 20.18 -7.27 -18.20
CA SER A 268 21.60 -7.55 -17.93
C SER A 268 21.89 -9.03 -17.66
N ASP A 269 20.87 -9.89 -17.74
CA ASP A 269 20.88 -11.29 -17.31
C ASP A 269 21.44 -11.50 -15.88
N ALA A 270 21.24 -10.51 -15.01
CA ALA A 270 21.61 -10.57 -13.60
C ALA A 270 20.62 -11.46 -12.82
N PRO A 271 21.06 -12.11 -11.72
CA PRO A 271 20.15 -12.80 -10.82
C PRO A 271 19.12 -11.83 -10.25
N MET A 272 17.87 -12.29 -10.07
CA MET A 272 16.80 -11.52 -9.44
C MET A 272 16.50 -12.09 -8.06
N ASP A 273 16.50 -11.22 -7.06
CA ASP A 273 16.16 -11.61 -5.70
C ASP A 273 14.64 -11.83 -5.51
N PRO A 274 14.23 -12.85 -4.71
CA PRO A 274 12.88 -13.03 -4.19
C PRO A 274 12.23 -11.75 -3.69
N VAL A 275 11.06 -11.37 -4.21
CA VAL A 275 10.22 -10.38 -3.52
C VAL A 275 9.74 -11.04 -2.23
N LEU A 276 10.25 -10.55 -1.10
CA LEU A 276 9.73 -10.96 0.19
C LEU A 276 8.29 -10.44 0.33
N PRO A 277 7.35 -11.24 0.90
CA PRO A 277 5.99 -10.80 1.14
C PRO A 277 6.03 -9.50 1.94
N ARG A 278 5.53 -8.41 1.36
CA ARG A 278 5.29 -7.19 2.11
C ARG A 278 4.15 -7.50 3.07
N VAL A 279 4.48 -7.80 4.32
CA VAL A 279 3.50 -8.14 5.37
C VAL A 279 2.53 -6.96 5.46
N LYS A 280 1.29 -7.19 5.02
CA LYS A 280 0.27 -6.16 4.90
C LYS A 280 -0.16 -5.79 6.30
N GLY A 281 0.50 -4.76 6.83
CA GLY A 281 0.41 -4.41 8.23
C GLY A 281 1.21 -5.39 9.09
N GLU A 282 2.32 -4.89 9.62
CA GLU A 282 2.34 -4.82 11.07
C GLU A 282 1.10 -4.02 11.53
N GLU A 283 -0.09 -4.64 11.49
CA GLU A 283 -0.91 -4.52 12.68
C GLU A 283 0.03 -4.90 13.81
N LYS A 284 0.11 -4.03 14.80
CA LYS A 284 0.88 -4.16 16.03
C LYS A 284 0.54 -5.49 16.70
N SER A 285 1.03 -6.59 16.14
CA SER A 285 1.06 -7.89 16.75
C SER A 285 2.04 -7.69 17.86
N ASP A 286 1.48 -7.68 19.06
CA ASP A 286 2.06 -7.83 20.39
C ASP A 286 3.18 -8.90 20.43
N ARG A 287 4.28 -8.63 19.73
CA ARG A 287 5.49 -9.44 19.73
C ARG A 287 6.56 -8.62 20.38
N SER A 288 6.78 -9.04 21.61
CA SER A 288 7.85 -8.62 22.50
C SER A 288 7.56 -7.28 23.12
N ARG A 289 7.06 -7.35 24.37
CA ARG A 289 7.38 -6.37 25.41
C ARG A 289 8.91 -6.23 25.51
N SER A 290 9.54 -5.58 24.53
CA SER A 290 10.70 -4.77 24.83
C SER A 290 10.22 -3.81 25.90
N PRO A 291 10.88 -3.75 27.07
CA PRO A 291 10.47 -2.87 28.16
C PRO A 291 10.21 -1.51 27.55
N ARG A 292 8.97 -1.00 27.69
CA ARG A 292 8.64 0.36 27.24
C ARG A 292 9.65 1.25 27.91
N ARG A 293 10.65 1.70 27.15
CA ARG A 293 11.67 2.57 27.68
C ARG A 293 10.94 3.84 28.04
N THR A 294 10.78 4.08 29.33
CA THR A 294 10.27 5.37 29.79
C THR A 294 11.22 6.43 29.25
N PRO A 295 10.75 7.65 28.95
CA PRO A 295 11.61 8.72 28.44
C PRO A 295 12.86 8.98 29.31
N GLU A 296 12.79 8.61 30.59
CA GLU A 296 13.90 8.62 31.56
C GLU A 296 15.04 7.63 31.23
N GLN A 297 14.80 6.65 30.37
CA GLN A 297 15.77 5.63 29.98
C GLN A 297 16.56 5.97 28.71
N VAL A 298 16.35 7.15 28.10
CA VAL A 298 17.25 7.65 27.06
C VAL A 298 18.55 8.11 27.76
N PRO A 299 19.66 7.37 27.62
CA PRO A 299 20.90 7.75 28.29
C PRO A 299 21.34 9.12 27.80
N HIS A 300 21.84 9.96 28.70
CA HIS A 300 22.42 11.27 28.35
C HIS A 300 21.49 12.21 27.57
N TRP A 301 20.17 12.16 27.80
CA TRP A 301 19.20 12.99 27.07
C TRP A 301 19.50 14.50 27.13
N GLN A 302 20.12 14.98 28.21
CA GLN A 302 20.54 16.37 28.33
C GLN A 302 21.53 16.77 27.22
N ARG A 303 22.42 15.86 26.81
CA ARG A 303 23.35 16.12 25.69
C ARG A 303 22.60 16.32 24.39
N HIS A 304 21.58 15.50 24.13
CA HIS A 304 20.74 15.67 22.94
C HIS A 304 19.95 16.99 22.96
N VAL A 305 19.56 17.47 24.14
CA VAL A 305 18.94 18.80 24.28
C VAL A 305 19.94 19.90 23.96
N GLU A 306 21.18 19.83 24.45
CA GLU A 306 22.22 20.82 24.10
C GLU A 306 22.53 20.80 22.60
N THR A 307 22.66 19.62 21.99
CA THR A 307 22.84 19.50 20.53
C THR A 307 21.66 20.11 19.77
N PHE A 308 20.44 19.88 20.23
CA PHE A 308 19.25 20.47 19.61
C PHE A 308 19.23 22.00 19.75
N ILE A 309 19.63 22.55 20.90
CA ILE A 309 19.78 23.99 21.15
C ILE A 309 20.79 24.59 20.19
N GLU A 310 21.96 23.97 20.06
CA GLU A 310 23.05 24.39 19.18
C GLU A 310 22.62 24.39 17.71
N LEU A 311 22.08 23.27 17.21
CA LEU A 311 21.68 23.12 15.80
C LEU A 311 20.59 24.09 15.36
N ASN A 312 19.67 24.43 16.26
CA ASN A 312 18.55 25.31 15.97
C ASN A 312 18.81 26.77 16.37
N ALA A 313 20.02 27.08 16.85
CA ALA A 313 20.47 28.40 17.31
C ALA A 313 19.43 29.06 18.23
N LEU A 314 18.95 28.33 19.24
CA LEU A 314 17.92 28.82 20.14
C LEU A 314 18.46 29.94 21.02
N ASP A 315 17.62 30.93 21.33
CA ASP A 315 17.98 31.97 22.30
C ASP A 315 18.13 31.41 23.73
N GLU A 316 18.90 32.09 24.56
CA GLU A 316 19.22 31.64 25.92
C GLU A 316 17.97 31.41 26.77
N ARG A 317 16.93 32.23 26.57
CA ARG A 317 15.66 32.08 27.29
C ARG A 317 14.96 30.76 26.95
N THR A 318 14.89 30.42 25.67
CA THR A 318 14.26 29.18 25.20
C THR A 318 15.11 27.97 25.53
N ALA A 319 16.44 28.11 25.44
CA ALA A 319 17.39 27.08 25.88
C ALA A 319 17.20 26.75 27.37
N ALA A 320 17.12 27.77 28.25
CA ALA A 320 16.87 27.58 29.68
C ALA A 320 15.53 26.86 29.93
N LEU A 321 14.45 27.28 29.27
CA LEU A 321 13.15 26.61 29.38
C LEU A 321 13.22 25.12 28.98
N LEU A 322 13.96 24.80 27.91
CA LEU A 322 14.08 23.43 27.44
C LEU A 322 14.95 22.56 28.37
N ARG A 323 16.00 23.13 28.97
CA ARG A 323 16.85 22.47 29.98
C ARG A 323 16.12 22.18 31.28
N GLU A 324 15.27 23.12 31.72
CA GLU A 324 14.47 22.99 32.95
C GLU A 324 13.23 22.10 32.77
N SER A 325 12.86 21.78 31.53
CA SER A 325 11.69 20.96 31.23
C SER A 325 11.90 19.49 31.64
N PRO A 326 10.84 18.77 32.07
CA PRO A 326 10.91 17.34 32.32
C PRO A 326 11.43 16.58 31.09
N ALA A 327 12.25 15.54 31.31
CA ALA A 327 12.92 14.78 30.25
C ALA A 327 11.97 14.34 29.12
N HIS A 328 10.77 13.87 29.47
CA HIS A 328 9.78 13.46 28.47
C HIS A 328 9.30 14.60 27.56
N GLN A 329 9.12 15.81 28.10
CA GLN A 329 8.70 16.98 27.33
C GLN A 329 9.84 17.46 26.46
N ALA A 330 11.05 17.55 27.02
CA ALA A 330 12.24 17.95 26.27
C ALA A 330 12.47 17.00 25.08
N LEU A 331 12.44 15.68 25.31
CA LEU A 331 12.58 14.68 24.25
C LEU A 331 11.45 14.71 23.20
N GLN A 332 10.22 15.06 23.59
CA GLN A 332 9.13 15.23 22.64
C GLN A 332 9.31 16.47 21.76
N VAL A 333 9.77 17.57 22.36
CA VAL A 333 10.01 18.84 21.67
C VAL A 333 11.17 18.74 20.68
N THR A 334 12.23 18.01 21.06
CA THR A 334 13.37 17.72 20.18
C THR A 334 13.01 16.72 19.07
N GLY A 335 11.83 16.08 19.11
CA GLY A 335 11.42 15.10 18.11
C GLY A 335 12.05 13.73 18.28
N LEU A 336 12.71 13.47 19.41
CA LEU A 336 13.19 12.15 19.77
C LEU A 336 12.08 11.25 20.30
N VAL A 337 10.97 11.82 20.78
CA VAL A 337 9.76 11.09 21.19
C VAL A 337 8.54 11.65 20.45
N GLY A 338 7.68 10.78 19.94
CA GLY A 338 6.47 11.19 19.23
C GLY A 338 6.66 11.44 17.73
N THR A 339 5.56 11.76 17.05
CA THR A 339 5.44 11.70 15.58
C THR A 339 5.22 13.06 14.94
N GLU A 340 5.47 14.16 15.65
CA GLU A 340 5.07 15.49 15.18
C GLU A 340 6.26 16.43 14.96
N ASN A 341 7.37 16.21 15.67
CA ASN A 341 8.49 17.13 15.71
C ASN A 341 9.73 16.55 15.01
N SER A 342 10.47 17.39 14.28
CA SER A 342 11.83 17.07 13.80
C SER A 342 12.88 17.59 14.76
N PHE A 343 14.04 16.93 14.74
CA PHE A 343 15.26 17.37 15.42
C PHE A 343 15.83 18.66 14.80
N LEU A 344 15.69 18.84 13.47
CA LEU A 344 15.97 20.11 12.80
C LEU A 344 14.70 20.90 12.46
N ILE A 345 14.63 22.15 12.93
CA ILE A 345 13.53 23.07 12.60
C ILE A 345 13.89 23.83 11.32
N ARG A 346 13.33 23.39 10.19
CA ARG A 346 13.51 24.05 8.88
C ARG A 346 12.32 24.95 8.53
N GLY A 347 12.59 26.03 7.78
CA GLY A 347 11.56 26.88 7.16
C GLY A 347 10.80 27.80 8.13
N VAL A 348 11.22 27.91 9.38
CA VAL A 348 10.60 28.79 10.38
C VAL A 348 11.44 30.06 10.56
N ARG A 349 10.79 31.22 10.57
CA ARG A 349 11.47 32.53 10.73
C ARG A 349 12.08 32.73 12.12
N GLN A 350 11.50 32.13 13.16
CA GLN A 350 11.94 32.20 14.55
C GLN A 350 11.89 30.80 15.18
N THR A 351 13.04 30.13 15.24
CA THR A 351 13.17 28.77 15.78
C THR A 351 12.80 28.70 17.26
N SER A 352 13.25 29.66 18.08
CA SER A 352 12.88 29.80 19.49
C SER A 352 11.37 29.80 19.72
N ALA A 353 10.62 30.61 18.97
CA ALA A 353 9.16 30.70 19.11
C ALA A 353 8.46 29.37 18.74
N ALA A 354 8.99 28.64 17.76
CA ALA A 354 8.50 27.31 17.41
C ALA A 354 8.73 26.31 18.54
N VAL A 355 9.91 26.34 19.17
CA VAL A 355 10.24 25.47 20.31
C VAL A 355 9.34 25.77 21.51
N VAL A 356 9.12 27.05 21.84
CA VAL A 356 8.19 27.44 22.92
C VAL A 356 6.76 26.93 22.65
N ASN A 357 6.29 27.02 21.40
CA ASN A 357 4.98 26.47 21.03
C ASN A 357 4.93 24.94 21.13
N ARG A 358 6.01 24.24 20.75
CA ARG A 358 6.12 22.79 20.94
C ARG A 358 6.12 22.40 22.41
N LEU A 359 6.84 23.16 23.26
CA LEU A 359 6.87 22.97 24.71
C LEU A 359 5.46 23.11 25.31
N ARG A 360 4.73 24.17 24.97
CA ARG A 360 3.34 24.36 25.42
C ARG A 360 2.45 23.18 25.01
N LYS A 361 2.55 22.73 23.76
CA LYS A 361 1.80 21.55 23.27
C LYS A 361 2.18 20.25 23.99
N ALA A 362 3.47 20.06 24.29
CA ALA A 362 3.95 18.89 25.02
C ALA A 362 3.43 18.87 26.48
N GLN A 363 3.25 20.04 27.10
CA GLN A 363 2.64 20.16 28.43
C GLN A 363 1.16 19.78 28.43
N GLU A 364 0.43 20.10 27.36
CA GLU A 364 -1.00 19.79 27.21
C GLU A 364 -1.25 18.30 26.89
N MET A 365 -0.29 17.61 26.26
CA MET A 365 -0.44 16.22 25.82
C MET A 365 0.31 15.24 26.72
N SER A 366 -0.43 14.51 27.57
CA SER A 366 0.11 13.34 28.27
C SER A 366 0.32 12.17 27.29
N CYS A 367 1.53 11.95 26.80
CA CYS A 367 1.81 10.95 25.77
C CYS A 367 2.59 9.74 26.30
N GLY A 368 1.94 8.57 26.28
CA GLY A 368 2.59 7.26 26.35
C GLY A 368 3.14 6.79 24.99
N ARG A 369 3.85 7.67 24.26
CA ARG A 369 4.38 7.35 22.92
C ARG A 369 5.78 6.73 23.01
N GLU A 370 6.09 5.89 22.04
CA GLU A 370 7.37 5.17 21.94
C GLU A 370 8.51 6.13 21.52
N PRO A 371 9.69 6.06 22.14
CA PRO A 371 10.85 6.84 21.73
C PRO A 371 11.31 6.46 20.33
N PHE A 372 11.80 7.43 19.57
CA PHE A 372 12.32 7.32 18.20
C PHE A 372 11.29 6.84 17.16
N SER A 373 10.00 7.18 17.34
CA SER A 373 8.95 6.86 16.37
C SER A 373 9.15 7.49 14.99
N GLN A 374 10.06 8.46 14.84
CA GLN A 374 10.44 9.07 13.55
C GLN A 374 11.88 8.77 13.14
N LEU A 375 12.36 7.54 13.37
CA LEU A 375 13.75 7.19 13.08
C LEU A 375 14.20 7.59 11.67
N ALA A 376 13.42 7.29 10.62
CA ALA A 376 13.79 7.63 9.24
C ALA A 376 14.06 9.13 9.06
N LYS A 377 13.25 9.98 9.69
CA LYS A 377 13.44 11.43 9.64
C LYS A 377 14.67 11.88 10.41
N LEU A 378 14.91 11.28 11.58
CA LEU A 378 16.09 11.54 12.40
C LEU A 378 17.37 11.13 11.67
N MET A 379 17.34 10.02 10.93
CA MET A 379 18.43 9.57 10.07
C MET A 379 18.71 10.59 8.96
N GLU A 380 17.69 11.10 8.27
CA GLU A 380 17.90 12.16 7.27
C GLU A 380 18.43 13.45 7.90
N ASP A 381 17.94 13.84 9.09
CA ASP A 381 18.48 14.99 9.82
C ASP A 381 19.98 14.76 10.11
N PHE A 382 20.37 13.56 10.56
CA PHE A 382 21.78 13.20 10.80
C PHE A 382 22.64 13.26 9.53
N VAL A 383 22.19 12.69 8.41
CA VAL A 383 22.88 12.74 7.12
C VAL A 383 23.11 14.19 6.69
N ASN A 384 22.09 15.03 6.83
CA ASN A 384 22.15 16.43 6.42
C ASN A 384 23.07 17.28 7.30
N VAL A 385 23.00 17.11 8.63
CA VAL A 385 23.85 17.84 9.58
C VAL A 385 25.33 17.52 9.34
N ASN A 386 25.63 16.24 9.16
CA ASN A 386 27.00 15.78 9.01
C ASN A 386 27.49 15.80 7.54
N ARG A 387 26.65 16.21 6.59
CA ARG A 387 26.95 16.29 5.14
C ARG A 387 27.59 15.00 4.61
N LEU A 388 27.02 13.85 4.97
CA LEU A 388 27.57 12.56 4.58
C LEU A 388 27.51 12.39 3.05
N GLU A 389 28.53 11.76 2.50
CA GLU A 389 28.56 11.39 1.08
C GLU A 389 27.45 10.38 0.75
N SER A 390 26.93 10.42 -0.48
CA SER A 390 25.77 9.61 -0.90
C SER A 390 25.94 8.12 -0.59
N HIS A 391 27.13 7.56 -0.86
CA HIS A 391 27.39 6.14 -0.64
C HIS A 391 27.37 5.75 0.85
N VAL A 392 27.86 6.62 1.74
CA VAL A 392 27.81 6.41 3.20
C VAL A 392 26.40 6.62 3.73
N ALA A 393 25.69 7.62 3.22
CA ALA A 393 24.30 7.88 3.56
C ALA A 393 23.40 6.69 3.21
N ASP A 394 23.59 6.07 2.05
CA ASP A 394 22.81 4.90 1.63
C ASP A 394 23.10 3.67 2.49
N ARG A 395 24.39 3.43 2.82
CA ARG A 395 24.77 2.36 3.77
C ARG A 395 24.17 2.59 5.15
N PHE A 396 24.18 3.84 5.64
CA PHE A 396 23.59 4.23 6.91
C PHE A 396 22.06 4.05 6.93
N ARG A 397 21.35 4.42 5.84
CA ARG A 397 19.90 4.21 5.68
C ARG A 397 19.48 2.74 5.74
N GLY A 398 20.36 1.85 5.30
CA GLY A 398 20.13 0.40 5.32
C GLY A 398 20.24 -0.25 6.72
N LEU A 399 20.67 0.49 7.75
CA LEU A 399 20.89 -0.09 9.07
C LEU A 399 19.59 -0.45 9.81
N PRO A 400 19.58 -1.56 10.57
CA PRO A 400 18.58 -1.83 11.60
C PRO A 400 18.45 -0.68 12.61
N ARG A 401 17.24 -0.51 13.16
CA ARG A 401 16.89 0.59 14.08
C ARG A 401 17.89 0.80 15.22
N GLN A 402 18.31 -0.27 15.89
CA GLN A 402 19.21 -0.19 17.03
C GLN A 402 20.62 0.27 16.61
N GLN A 403 21.14 -0.23 15.49
CA GLN A 403 22.46 0.14 14.98
C GLN A 403 22.47 1.59 14.49
N ALA A 404 21.42 2.03 13.80
CA ALA A 404 21.28 3.44 13.38
C ALA A 404 21.34 4.39 14.57
N LEU A 405 20.63 4.07 15.68
CA LEU A 405 20.66 4.87 16.90
C LEU A 405 22.07 4.91 17.53
N GLU A 406 22.80 3.80 17.54
CA GLU A 406 24.18 3.75 18.05
C GLU A 406 25.14 4.58 17.21
N VAL A 407 25.06 4.49 15.87
CA VAL A 407 25.88 5.29 14.94
C VAL A 407 25.62 6.78 15.12
N MET A 408 24.36 7.18 15.33
CA MET A 408 23.98 8.57 15.62
C MET A 408 24.34 9.05 17.03
N GLY A 409 24.92 8.19 17.88
CA GLY A 409 25.35 8.56 19.23
C GLY A 409 24.26 8.50 20.31
N PHE A 410 23.14 7.82 20.04
CA PHE A 410 22.10 7.53 21.05
C PHE A 410 22.37 6.23 21.82
N GLY A 411 23.55 5.61 21.64
CA GLY A 411 24.01 4.40 22.32
C GLY A 411 24.57 4.65 23.73
N LYS A 412 25.06 3.59 24.38
CA LYS A 412 25.71 3.68 25.70
C LYS A 412 27.05 4.40 25.64
N ASP A 413 27.76 4.25 24.53
CA ASP A 413 29.02 4.92 24.28
C ASP A 413 28.69 6.27 23.67
N ALA A 414 28.72 7.31 24.51
CA ALA A 414 28.18 8.64 24.24
C ALA A 414 28.92 9.36 23.11
N ALA A 415 28.67 8.95 21.88
CA ALA A 415 29.14 9.62 20.68
C ALA A 415 28.27 10.84 20.38
N ASP A 416 28.85 11.88 19.78
CA ASP A 416 28.08 13.06 19.37
C ASP A 416 27.25 12.79 18.10
N PHE A 417 26.06 13.38 18.08
CA PHE A 417 25.20 13.45 16.89
C PHE A 417 25.79 14.38 15.81
N ILE A 418 26.54 15.42 16.24
CA ILE A 418 27.34 16.26 15.36
C ILE A 418 28.78 15.78 15.44
N ILE A 419 29.30 15.26 14.34
CA ILE A 419 30.69 14.83 14.27
C ILE A 419 31.55 16.02 13.89
N LYS A 420 32.49 16.37 14.76
CA LYS A 420 33.51 17.40 14.49
C LYS A 420 34.65 16.76 13.70
N GLY A 421 35.06 17.36 12.59
CA GLY A 421 36.20 16.89 11.78
C GLY A 421 35.77 16.22 10.48
N ASP A 422 36.14 14.94 10.30
CA ASP A 422 35.75 14.11 9.15
C ASP A 422 34.50 13.26 9.50
N PRO A 423 33.28 13.78 9.24
CA PRO A 423 32.05 13.06 9.55
C PRO A 423 31.91 11.75 8.75
N THR A 424 32.37 11.73 7.50
CA THR A 424 32.24 10.57 6.63
C THR A 424 33.12 9.43 7.13
N GLY A 425 34.39 9.70 7.43
CA GLY A 425 35.32 8.71 7.98
C GLY A 425 34.89 8.17 9.34
N GLU A 426 34.42 9.03 10.23
CA GLU A 426 33.93 8.62 11.55
C GLU A 426 32.64 7.81 11.48
N VAL A 427 31.68 8.17 10.60
CA VAL A 427 30.48 7.34 10.39
C VAL A 427 30.86 5.99 9.81
N LEU A 428 31.77 5.92 8.83
CA LEU A 428 32.27 4.64 8.30
C LEU A 428 32.92 3.79 9.39
N ARG A 429 33.76 4.38 10.23
CA ARG A 429 34.36 3.69 11.40
C ARG A 429 33.28 3.11 12.31
N ARG A 430 32.25 3.91 12.65
CA ARG A 430 31.13 3.44 13.48
C ARG A 430 30.30 2.36 12.78
N LEU A 431 30.15 2.42 11.46
CA LEU A 431 29.44 1.41 10.67
C LEU A 431 30.19 0.08 10.61
N ASP A 432 31.52 0.12 10.51
CA ASP A 432 32.36 -1.08 10.44
C ASP A 432 32.50 -1.79 11.80
N GLU A 433 32.21 -1.08 12.90
CA GLU A 433 32.12 -1.63 14.26
C GLU A 433 30.78 -2.35 14.56
N LYS A 434 29.83 -2.37 13.62
CA LYS A 434 28.48 -2.96 13.77
C LYS A 434 28.25 -4.08 12.79
#